data_AF-A0A969EUP8-F1
#
_entry.id   AF-A0A969EUP8-F1
#
_cell.length_a   1.000
_cell.length_b   1.000
_cell.length_c   1.000
_cell.angle_alpha   90.00
_cell.angle_beta   90.00
_cell.angle_gamma   90.00
#
_symmetry.space_group_name_H-M   'P 1'
#
loop_
_entity.id
_entity.type
_entity.pdbx_description
1 polymer ?
#
loop_
_entity_poly.entity_id
_entity_poly.type
_entity_poly.pdbx_seq_one_letter_code
_entity_poly.pdbx_strand_id
1 'polypeptide(L)' 'MVFSSNVFLFLFLPVFLAIYYAVPFRAKSYVILIGSYVFYGWWRVDFLLLFFA' A
#
# COMPACT_ATOMS: atom_id res chain seq x y z
N MET A 1 8.42 -2.20 1.01
CA MET A 1 9.30 -1.02 0.85
C MET A 1 9.94 -0.73 2.21
N VAL A 2 11.08 -0.02 2.27
CA VAL A 2 11.67 0.41 3.55
C VAL A 2 11.16 1.83 3.87
N PHE A 3 10.78 2.10 5.12
CA PHE A 3 10.25 3.41 5.54
C PHE A 3 11.20 4.58 5.22
N SER A 4 12.51 4.35 5.30
CA SER A 4 13.53 5.37 5.00
C SER A 4 13.89 5.49 3.51
N SER A 5 13.18 4.81 2.60
CA SER A 5 13.51 4.83 1.18
C SER A 5 12.93 6.07 0.47
N ASN A 6 13.67 6.63 -0.49
CA ASN A 6 13.20 7.75 -1.32
C ASN A 6 11.92 7.38 -2.08
N VAL A 7 11.78 6.12 -2.51
CA VAL A 7 10.57 5.62 -3.18
C VAL A 7 9.36 5.70 -2.25
N PHE A 8 9.53 5.40 -0.95
CA PHE A 8 8.43 5.55 0.01
C PHE A 8 8.01 7.02 0.16
N LEU A 9 8.97 7.91 0.42
CA LEU A 9 8.70 9.31 0.72
C LEU A 9 8.14 10.09 -0.47
N PHE A 10 8.70 9.89 -1.67
CA PHE A 10 8.37 10.70 -2.84
C PHE A 10 7.38 10.06 -3.80
N LEU A 11 7.17 8.75 -3.72
CA LEU A 11 6.22 8.04 -4.61
C LEU A 11 5.06 7.46 -3.81
N PHE A 12 5.34 6.55 -2.88
CA PHE A 12 4.29 5.80 -2.19
C PHE A 12 3.39 6.69 -1.33
N LEU A 13 3.98 7.51 -0.47
CA LEU A 13 3.27 8.36 0.48
C LEU A 13 2.36 9.39 -0.21
N PRO A 14 2.84 10.20 -1.19
CA PRO A 14 1.97 11.14 -1.89
C PRO A 14 0.88 10.46 -2.70
N VAL A 15 1.17 9.34 -3.38
CA VAL A 15 0.16 8.59 -4.16
C VAL A 15 -0.89 7.97 -3.23
N PHE A 16 -0.47 7.34 -2.13
CA PHE A 16 -1.38 6.74 -1.16
C PHE A 16 -2.33 7.77 -0.56
N LEU A 17 -1.80 8.92 -0.12
CA LEU A 17 -2.63 10.00 0.42
C LEU A 17 -3.56 10.59 -0.65
N ALA A 18 -3.08 10.81 -1.87
CA ALA A 18 -3.92 11.32 -2.95
C ALA A 18 -5.11 10.40 -3.21
N ILE A 19 -4.90 9.08 -3.29
CA ILE A 19 -5.97 8.09 -3.47
C ILE A 19 -6.87 8.06 -2.23
N TYR A 20 -6.31 8.07 -1.02
CA TYR A 20 -7.08 8.02 0.22
C TYR A 20 -8.06 9.20 0.37
N TYR A 21 -7.64 10.40 -0.04
CA TYR A 21 -8.50 11.58 -0.01
C TYR A 21 -9.45 11.68 -1.22
N ALA A 22 -9.11 11.09 -2.36
CA ALA A 22 -9.96 11.08 -3.55
C ALA A 22 -11.16 10.11 -3.43
N VAL A 23 -11.05 9.08 -2.58
CA VAL A 23 -12.03 7.98 -2.51
C VAL A 23 -13.11 8.26 -1.45
N PRO A 24 -14.40 7.92 -1.72
CA PRO A 24 -15.50 8.11 -0.76
C PRO A 24 -15.30 7.26 0.52
N PHE A 25 -15.91 7.70 1.62
CA PHE A 25 -15.72 7.11 2.96
C PHE A 25 -15.83 5.58 3.01
N ARG A 26 -16.76 5.00 2.23
CA ARG A 26 -16.98 3.54 2.14
C ARG A 26 -15.79 2.77 1.57
N ALA A 27 -15.01 3.39 0.69
CA ALA A 27 -13.89 2.74 0.01
C ALA A 27 -12.52 3.06 0.63
N LYS A 28 -12.46 3.94 1.63
CA LYS A 28 -11.24 4.23 2.40
C LYS A 28 -10.64 2.98 3.04
N SER A 29 -11.47 2.10 3.59
CA SER A 29 -10.99 0.83 4.17
C SER A 29 -10.29 -0.05 3.14
N TYR A 30 -10.83 -0.14 1.91
CA TYR A 30 -10.18 -0.89 0.83
C TYR A 30 -8.86 -0.24 0.39
N VAL A 31 -8.81 1.09 0.31
CA VAL A 31 -7.57 1.82 -0.02
C VAL A 31 -6.48 1.57 1.02
N ILE A 32 -6.81 1.65 2.31
CA ILE A 32 -5.87 1.34 3.40
C ILE A 32 -5.37 -0.10 3.28
N LEU A 33 -6.28 -1.04 3.03
CA LEU A 33 -5.97 -2.47 2.97
C LEU A 33 -5.04 -2.77 1.78
N ILE A 34 -5.38 -2.29 0.58
CA ILE A 34 -4.55 -2.45 -0.62
C ILE A 34 -3.21 -1.74 -0.46
N GLY A 35 -3.20 -0.50 0.03
CA GLY A 35 -1.97 0.25 0.27
C GLY A 35 -1.03 -0.44 1.26
N SER A 36 -1.58 -1.03 2.31
CA SER A 36 -0.82 -1.83 3.29
C SER A 36 -0.24 -3.10 2.63
N TYR A 37 -1.05 -3.82 1.84
CA TYR A 37 -0.60 -4.99 1.10
C TYR A 37 0.53 -4.66 0.13
N VAL A 38 0.42 -3.57 -0.63
CA VAL A 38 1.47 -3.11 -1.54
C VAL A 38 2.74 -2.72 -0.77
N PHE A 39 2.60 -2.02 0.35
CA PHE A 39 3.75 -1.60 1.16
C PHE A 39 4.54 -2.79 1.73
N TYR A 40 3.82 -3.75 2.35
CA TYR A 40 4.41 -4.93 2.97
C TYR A 40 4.85 -5.98 1.94
N GLY A 41 4.07 -6.19 0.88
CA GLY A 41 4.34 -7.16 -0.18
C GLY A 41 5.37 -6.72 -1.22
N TRP A 42 5.79 -5.45 -1.21
CA TRP A 42 6.66 -4.85 -2.23
C TRP A 42 7.93 -5.64 -2.59
N TRP A 43 8.58 -6.28 -1.61
CA TRP A 43 9.85 -6.96 -1.86
C TRP A 43 9.68 -8.41 -2.29
N ARG A 44 8.55 -9.03 -1.93
CA ARG A 44 8.23 -10.43 -2.23
C ARG A 44 6.72 -10.60 -2.21
N VAL A 45 6.11 -10.41 -3.38
CA VAL A 45 4.68 -10.59 -3.59
C VAL A 45 4.25 -12.04 -3.31
N ASP A 46 5.17 -13.00 -3.49
CA ASP A 46 5.00 -14.42 -3.14
C ASP A 46 4.62 -14.68 -1.68
N PHE A 47 5.02 -13.82 -0.74
CA PHE A 47 4.60 -13.97 0.67
C PHE A 47 3.12 -13.68 0.89
N LEU A 48 2.47 -12.93 -0.01
CA LEU A 48 1.04 -12.66 0.07
C LEU A 48 0.21 -13.90 -0.29
N LEU A 49 0.78 -14.81 -1.08
CA LEU A 49 0.15 -16.07 -1.47
C LEU A 49 0.44 -17.24 -0.51
N LEU A 50 1.30 -17.02 0.50
CA LEU A 50 1.69 -18.07 1.45
C LEU A 50 0.52 -18.53 2.34
N PHE A 51 -0.54 -17.73 2.45
CA PHE A 51 -1.80 -18.10 3.11
C PHE A 51 -2.74 -18.98 2.27
N PHE A 52 -2.45 -19.17 0.98
CA PHE A 52 -3.26 -20.01 0.07
C PHE A 52 -2.68 -21.43 -0.15
N ALA A 53 -1.60 -21.78 0.56
CA ALA A 53 -0.94 -23.09 0.48
C ALA A 53 -1.36 -24.02 1.62
#